data_AF-A0A0B7A138-F1
#
_entry.id   AF-A0A0B7A138-F1
#
_cell.length_a   1.000
_cell.length_b   1.000
_cell.length_c   1.000
_cell.angle_alpha   90.00
_cell.angle_beta   90.00
_cell.angle_gamma   90.00
#
_symmetry.space_group_name_H-M   'P 1'
#
loop_
_entity.id
_entity.type
_entity.pdbx_description
1 polymer ?
#
loop_
_entity_poly.entity_id
_entity_poly.type
_entity_poly.pdbx_seq_one_letter_code
_entity_poly.pdbx_strand_id
1 'polypeptide(L)'
;PASCIIYAQSCVYLGKTYSHLETIPHENGCAKFQCQKGSLVAVYEACPRNIDGECHFVGSQFYHRYNLYNCTTRNISNLPVYSNEPLPNPTPPGCTVNGTQYDSGKRFQLSDGCLQYQCQSGTVAVTSPAACD
;
A
#
# COMPACT_ATOMS: atom_id res chain seq x y z
N PRO A 1 -48.18 -1.68 5.62
CA PRO A 1 -46.98 -0.83 5.42
C PRO A 1 -45.73 -1.49 6.03
N ALA A 2 -44.94 -2.17 5.21
CA ALA A 2 -43.66 -2.71 5.64
C ALA A 2 -42.66 -1.56 5.76
N SER A 3 -42.34 -1.17 7.00
CA SER A 3 -41.24 -0.25 7.28
C SER A 3 -39.95 -0.91 6.84
N CYS A 4 -39.39 -0.45 5.72
CA CYS A 4 -38.04 -0.82 5.32
C CYS A 4 -37.10 -0.17 6.34
N ILE A 5 -36.70 -0.92 7.37
CA ILE A 5 -35.68 -0.45 8.32
C ILE A 5 -34.35 -0.47 7.56
N ILE A 6 -34.03 0.64 6.91
CA ILE A 6 -32.71 0.87 6.36
C ILE A 6 -31.81 1.06 7.58
N TYR A 7 -31.18 -0.01 8.05
CA TYR A 7 -29.98 0.12 8.87
C TYR A 7 -28.95 0.80 7.98
N ALA A 8 -28.90 2.12 8.00
CA ALA A 8 -27.80 2.87 7.40
C ALA A 8 -26.55 2.48 8.20
N GLN A 9 -25.82 1.49 7.70
CA GLN A 9 -24.63 0.99 8.36
C GLN A 9 -23.50 1.99 8.11
N SER A 10 -23.42 2.97 9.01
CA SER A 10 -22.40 4.00 9.05
C SER A 10 -21.16 3.52 9.78
N CYS A 11 -20.03 4.15 9.48
CA CYS A 11 -18.75 3.89 10.13
C CYS A 11 -18.34 5.10 10.95
N VAL A 12 -17.64 4.88 12.06
CA VAL A 12 -17.00 5.94 12.83
C VAL A 12 -15.49 5.82 12.64
N TYR A 13 -14.87 6.89 12.14
CA TYR A 13 -13.42 6.97 11.96
C TYR A 13 -12.93 8.34 12.47
N LEU A 14 -11.96 8.33 13.38
CA LEU A 14 -11.41 9.56 14.01
C LEU A 14 -12.50 10.52 14.54
N GLY A 15 -13.55 9.95 15.16
CA GLY A 15 -14.68 10.69 15.73
C GLY A 15 -15.67 11.27 14.70
N LYS A 16 -15.49 11.01 13.41
CA LYS A 16 -16.42 11.41 12.35
C LYS A 16 -17.25 10.21 11.87
N THR A 17 -18.51 10.47 11.53
CA THR A 17 -19.44 9.46 11.01
C THR A 17 -19.48 9.53 9.50
N TYR A 18 -19.36 8.37 8.86
CA TYR A 18 -19.33 8.22 7.41
C TYR A 18 -20.46 7.30 6.93
N SER A 19 -21.05 7.65 5.80
CA SER A 19 -22.15 6.89 5.19
C SER A 19 -21.66 5.63 4.50
N HIS A 20 -22.55 4.68 4.24
CA HIS A 20 -22.22 3.49 3.46
C HIS A 20 -21.66 3.87 2.07
N LEU A 21 -20.58 3.20 1.68
CA LEU A 21 -19.76 3.38 0.47
C LEU A 21 -18.97 4.69 0.41
N GLU A 22 -19.02 5.51 1.45
CA GLU A 22 -18.21 6.72 1.53
C GLU A 22 -16.72 6.35 1.62
N THR A 23 -15.91 6.96 0.75
CA THR A 23 -14.45 6.83 0.75
C THR A 23 -13.84 7.83 1.71
N ILE A 24 -12.94 7.36 2.56
CA ILE A 24 -12.41 8.09 3.71
C ILE A 24 -10.89 8.17 3.56
N PRO A 25 -10.30 9.38 3.55
CA PRO A 25 -8.85 9.50 3.56
C PRO A 25 -8.29 9.02 4.90
N HIS A 26 -7.24 8.21 4.86
CA HIS A 26 -6.48 7.87 6.07
C HIS A 26 -5.72 9.09 6.57
N GLU A 27 -5.53 9.19 7.89
CA GLU A 27 -4.73 10.25 8.53
C GLU A 27 -3.28 10.38 8.06
N ASN A 28 -2.76 9.38 7.35
CA ASN A 28 -1.38 9.37 6.84
C ASN A 28 -1.26 10.10 5.49
N GLY A 29 -2.37 10.58 4.92
CA GLY A 29 -2.44 11.33 3.67
C GLY A 29 -2.24 10.50 2.40
N CYS A 30 -2.10 9.18 2.51
CA CYS A 30 -1.83 8.28 1.39
C CYS A 30 -2.89 7.18 1.26
N ALA A 31 -3.15 6.44 2.35
CA ALA A 31 -4.12 5.35 2.35
C ALA A 31 -5.57 5.84 2.28
N LYS A 32 -6.49 4.95 1.88
CA LYS A 32 -7.93 5.22 1.82
C LYS A 32 -8.73 4.04 2.34
N PHE A 33 -9.76 4.34 3.10
CA PHE A 33 -10.80 3.40 3.49
C PHE A 33 -12.08 3.63 2.70
N GLN A 34 -12.96 2.64 2.71
CA GLN A 34 -14.35 2.78 2.34
C GLN A 34 -15.22 2.21 3.47
N CYS A 35 -16.27 2.93 3.83
CA CYS A 35 -17.25 2.42 4.79
C CYS A 35 -18.17 1.39 4.13
N GLN A 36 -17.95 0.11 4.38
CA GLN A 36 -18.79 -0.96 3.85
C GLN A 36 -19.52 -1.64 5.00
N LYS A 37 -20.85 -1.53 5.02
CA LYS A 37 -21.68 -2.27 5.97
C LYS A 37 -21.27 -2.03 7.44
N GLY A 38 -20.98 -0.77 7.78
CA GLY A 38 -20.55 -0.37 9.14
C GLY A 38 -19.12 -0.77 9.51
N SER A 39 -18.35 -1.29 8.56
CA SER A 39 -16.94 -1.63 8.72
C SER A 39 -16.07 -0.77 7.81
N LEU A 40 -14.89 -0.39 8.28
CA LEU A 40 -13.88 0.28 7.45
C LEU A 40 -13.11 -0.76 6.66
N VAL A 41 -13.15 -0.68 5.34
CA VAL A 41 -12.42 -1.56 4.43
C VAL A 41 -11.33 -0.76 3.75
N ALA A 42 -10.08 -1.23 3.79
CA ALA A 42 -9.00 -0.60 3.04
C ALA A 42 -9.22 -0.79 1.54
N VAL A 43 -9.31 0.32 0.80
CA VAL A 43 -9.44 0.33 -0.67
C VAL A 43 -8.19 0.83 -1.37
N TYR A 44 -7.25 1.41 -0.61
CA TYR A 44 -5.93 1.78 -1.06
C TYR A 44 -4.97 1.77 0.13
N GLU A 45 -3.99 0.87 0.11
CA GLU A 45 -3.03 0.68 1.19
C GLU A 45 -1.69 1.30 0.83
N ALA A 46 -1.26 2.31 1.60
CA ALA A 46 -0.01 3.01 1.36
C ALA A 46 0.54 3.67 2.62
N CYS A 47 1.87 3.74 2.72
CA CYS A 47 2.61 4.40 3.78
C CYS A 47 2.72 5.92 3.56
N PRO A 48 2.93 6.69 4.64
CA PRO A 48 3.04 8.15 4.57
C PRO A 48 4.26 8.64 3.80
N ARG A 49 4.21 9.92 3.41
CA ARG A 49 5.27 10.68 2.71
C ARG A 49 6.45 11.11 3.60
N ASN A 50 6.58 10.54 4.80
CA ASN A 50 7.45 11.07 5.85
C ASN A 50 8.95 10.85 5.61
N ILE A 51 9.33 9.99 4.65
CA ILE A 51 10.73 9.69 4.35
C ILE A 51 11.25 10.48 3.15
N ASP A 52 10.55 10.42 2.02
CA ASP A 52 11.02 10.97 0.73
C ASP A 52 10.00 11.87 0.02
N GLY A 53 8.86 12.18 0.67
CA GLY A 53 7.79 13.00 0.10
C GLY A 53 6.75 12.22 -0.72
N GLU A 54 6.94 10.92 -0.95
CA GLU A 54 6.09 10.09 -1.80
C GLU A 54 5.26 9.07 -1.02
N CYS A 55 4.10 8.70 -1.57
CA CYS A 55 3.30 7.61 -1.02
C CYS A 55 3.81 6.27 -1.59
N HIS A 56 4.13 5.34 -0.71
CA HIS A 56 4.61 4.00 -1.09
C HIS A 56 3.53 2.96 -0.80
N PHE A 57 3.26 2.08 -1.75
CA PHE A 57 2.31 0.99 -1.57
C PHE A 57 2.78 0.01 -0.51
N VAL A 58 1.86 -0.58 0.24
CA VAL A 58 2.20 -1.65 1.19
C VAL A 58 2.93 -2.79 0.47
N GLY A 59 4.01 -3.27 1.09
CA GLY A 59 4.90 -4.29 0.54
C GLY A 59 5.95 -3.76 -0.43
N SER A 60 5.92 -2.48 -0.81
CA SER A 60 6.96 -1.90 -1.67
C SER A 60 8.21 -1.51 -0.90
N GLN A 61 9.37 -1.60 -1.57
CA GLN A 61 10.65 -1.16 -1.05
C GLN A 61 11.15 0.08 -1.79
N PHE A 62 11.84 0.98 -1.11
CA PHE A 62 12.39 2.19 -1.74
C PHE A 62 13.65 2.69 -1.03
N TYR A 63 14.55 3.30 -1.80
CA TYR A 63 15.76 3.89 -1.26
C TYR A 63 15.56 5.37 -0.91
N HIS A 64 16.03 5.77 0.27
CA HIS A 64 16.21 7.17 0.62
C HIS A 64 17.53 7.35 1.39
N ARG A 65 18.42 8.21 0.88
CA ARG A 65 19.74 8.48 1.49
C ARG A 65 20.49 7.21 1.89
N TYR A 66 20.65 6.28 0.94
CA TYR A 66 21.34 4.98 1.11
C TYR A 66 20.68 3.97 2.06
N ASN A 67 19.54 4.31 2.66
CA ASN A 67 18.77 3.39 3.47
C ASN A 67 17.64 2.81 2.62
N LEU A 68 17.46 1.49 2.68
CA LEU A 68 16.33 0.82 2.07
C LEU A 68 15.19 0.75 3.09
N TYR A 69 14.02 1.20 2.69
CA TYR A 69 12.81 1.15 3.51
C TYR A 69 11.83 0.17 2.89
N ASN A 70 11.01 -0.43 3.74
CA ASN A 70 9.84 -1.21 3.35
C ASN A 70 8.58 -0.51 3.87
N CYS A 71 7.58 -0.38 3.01
CA CYS A 71 6.26 0.05 3.46
C CYS A 71 5.49 -1.14 4.02
N THR A 72 5.10 -1.06 5.29
CA THR A 72 4.48 -2.16 6.04
C THR A 72 3.10 -1.76 6.57
N THR A 73 2.30 -2.76 6.92
CA THR A 73 0.99 -2.59 7.57
C THR A 73 0.96 -3.39 8.88
N ARG A 74 0.34 -2.83 9.91
CA ARG A 74 0.10 -3.48 11.22
C ARG A 74 -1.33 -3.20 11.65
N ASN A 75 -2.00 -4.17 12.26
CA ASN A 75 -3.34 -3.95 12.81
C ASN A 75 -3.26 -3.47 14.26
N ILE A 76 -3.73 -2.25 14.53
CA ILE A 76 -3.82 -1.67 15.86
C ILE A 76 -5.29 -1.33 16.13
N SER A 77 -5.85 -1.88 17.20
CA SER A 77 -7.26 -1.67 17.57
C SER A 77 -8.25 -1.96 16.42
N ASN A 78 -7.99 -3.04 15.67
CA ASN A 78 -8.75 -3.46 14.48
C ASN A 78 -8.71 -2.48 13.30
N LEU A 79 -7.74 -1.56 13.26
CA LEU A 79 -7.49 -0.68 12.13
C LEU A 79 -6.08 -0.91 11.58
N PRO A 80 -5.89 -0.95 10.26
CA PRO A 80 -4.57 -1.04 9.68
C PRO A 80 -3.85 0.31 9.82
N VAL A 81 -2.60 0.24 10.25
CA VAL A 81 -1.66 1.36 10.41
C VAL A 81 -0.47 1.10 9.49
N TYR A 82 -0.14 2.08 8.67
CA TYR A 82 0.90 1.96 7.65
C TYR A 82 2.17 2.73 8.02
N SER A 83 3.32 2.09 7.92
CA SER A 83 4.61 2.67 8.32
C SER A 83 5.75 2.29 7.39
N ASN A 84 6.62 3.27 7.11
CA ASN A 84 7.90 3.03 6.45
C ASN A 84 8.92 2.56 7.49
N GLU A 85 9.38 1.33 7.35
CA GLU A 85 10.35 0.70 8.26
C GLU A 85 11.68 0.49 7.54
N PRO A 86 12.83 0.91 8.11
CA PRO A 86 14.13 0.63 7.51
C PRO A 86 14.40 -0.88 7.51
N LEU A 87 14.92 -1.40 6.40
CA LEU A 87 15.35 -2.80 6.31
C LEU A 87 16.76 -2.98 6.90
N PRO A 88 17.02 -4.11 7.57
CA PRO A 88 18.33 -4.40 8.14
C PRO A 88 19.39 -4.66 7.05
N ASN A 89 20.59 -4.13 7.27
CA ASN A 89 21.79 -4.41 6.47
C ASN A 89 22.49 -5.67 7.04
N PRO A 90 22.91 -6.67 6.24
CA PRO A 90 22.88 -6.72 4.77
C PRO A 90 21.53 -7.12 4.21
N THR A 91 20.95 -6.24 3.41
CA THR A 91 19.87 -6.59 2.48
C THR A 91 20.51 -6.93 1.13
N PRO A 92 20.06 -7.97 0.41
CA PRO A 92 20.61 -8.28 -0.90
C PRO A 92 20.58 -7.04 -1.82
N PRO A 93 21.69 -6.74 -2.51
CA PRO A 93 21.85 -5.45 -3.19
C PRO A 93 20.93 -5.30 -4.41
N GLY A 94 20.47 -6.42 -4.97
CA GLY A 94 19.66 -6.37 -6.18
C GLY A 94 19.20 -7.73 -6.68
N CYS A 95 18.53 -7.71 -7.82
CA CYS A 95 17.93 -8.84 -8.52
C CYS A 95 18.60 -9.01 -9.88
N THR A 96 18.66 -10.24 -10.38
CA THR A 96 19.07 -10.53 -11.77
C THR A 96 17.87 -11.04 -12.55
N VAL A 97 17.48 -10.33 -13.61
CA VAL A 97 16.35 -10.71 -14.47
C VAL A 97 16.82 -10.69 -15.92
N ASN A 98 16.74 -11.84 -16.60
CA ASN A 98 17.20 -12.01 -17.99
C ASN A 98 18.64 -11.49 -18.23
N GLY A 99 19.54 -11.68 -17.26
CA GLY A 99 20.93 -11.21 -17.33
C GLY A 99 21.13 -9.72 -16.98
N THR A 100 20.06 -8.96 -16.75
CA THR A 100 20.12 -7.56 -16.30
C THR A 100 20.08 -7.47 -14.78
N GLN A 101 20.97 -6.68 -14.18
CA GLN A 101 20.96 -6.41 -12.75
C GLN A 101 20.11 -5.17 -12.40
N TYR A 102 19.34 -5.28 -11.33
CA TYR A 102 18.50 -4.21 -10.80
C TYR A 102 18.78 -4.04 -9.31
N ASP A 103 19.09 -2.82 -8.88
CA ASP A 103 19.22 -2.51 -7.45
C ASP A 103 17.91 -2.74 -6.70
N SER A 104 17.98 -3.07 -5.42
CA SER A 104 16.80 -3.16 -4.56
C SER A 104 15.96 -1.87 -4.59
N GLY A 105 14.64 -1.96 -4.47
CA GLY A 105 13.71 -0.85 -4.67
C GLY A 105 13.53 -0.37 -6.12
N LYS A 106 14.42 -0.73 -7.06
CA LYS A 106 14.31 -0.28 -8.46
C LYS A 106 13.10 -0.89 -9.14
N ARG A 107 12.30 -0.03 -9.78
CA ARG A 107 11.17 -0.43 -10.62
C ARG A 107 11.59 -0.56 -12.07
N PHE A 108 11.00 -1.51 -12.78
CA PHE A 108 11.26 -1.78 -14.19
C PHE A 108 10.06 -2.43 -14.87
N GLN A 109 10.06 -2.48 -16.19
CA GLN A 109 9.12 -3.25 -17.01
C GLN A 109 9.91 -4.29 -17.80
N LEU A 110 9.29 -5.43 -18.07
CA LEU A 110 9.83 -6.42 -19.01
C LEU A 110 9.33 -6.11 -20.43
N SER A 111 9.80 -6.87 -21.41
CA SER A 111 9.54 -6.63 -22.83
C SER A 111 8.05 -6.68 -23.24
N ASP A 112 7.18 -7.21 -22.38
CA ASP A 112 5.72 -7.19 -22.54
C ASP A 112 5.11 -5.82 -22.17
N GLY A 113 5.83 -4.95 -21.46
CA GLY A 113 5.43 -3.58 -21.07
C GLY A 113 4.23 -3.48 -20.13
N CYS A 114 3.49 -4.58 -19.95
CA CYS A 114 2.21 -4.61 -19.26
C CYS A 114 2.36 -4.53 -17.73
N LEU A 115 3.31 -5.29 -17.18
CA LEU A 115 3.52 -5.34 -15.73
C LEU A 115 4.66 -4.42 -15.32
N GLN A 116 4.44 -3.66 -14.25
CA GLN A 116 5.52 -3.00 -13.53
C GLN A 116 6.04 -3.95 -12.45
N TYR A 117 7.35 -4.13 -12.44
CA TYR A 117 8.06 -4.94 -11.47
C TYR A 117 8.90 -4.05 -10.57
N GLN A 118 9.24 -4.56 -9.39
CA GLN A 118 10.20 -3.97 -8.48
C GLN A 118 11.15 -5.06 -7.98
N CYS A 119 12.45 -4.77 -7.99
CA CYS A 119 13.40 -5.58 -7.25
C CYS A 119 13.25 -5.30 -5.75
N GLN A 120 13.05 -6.34 -4.95
CA GLN A 120 12.87 -6.28 -3.52
C GLN A 120 13.83 -7.26 -2.86
N SER A 121 15.01 -6.76 -2.45
CA SER A 121 15.95 -7.55 -1.64
C SER A 121 16.31 -8.90 -2.28
N GLY A 122 16.60 -8.91 -3.59
CA GLY A 122 16.93 -10.11 -4.35
C GLY A 122 15.75 -10.87 -4.94
N THR A 123 14.52 -10.46 -4.66
CA THR A 123 13.30 -11.04 -5.24
C THR A 123 12.59 -10.03 -6.14
N VAL A 124 11.96 -10.48 -7.23
CA VAL A 124 11.17 -9.59 -8.09
C VAL A 124 9.70 -9.65 -7.66
N ALA A 125 9.11 -8.50 -7.37
CA ALA A 125 7.70 -8.35 -7.05
C ALA A 125 6.96 -7.58 -8.16
N VAL A 126 5.72 -7.96 -8.46
CA VAL A 126 4.85 -7.19 -9.36
C VAL A 126 4.21 -6.06 -8.56
N THR A 127 4.29 -4.83 -9.07
CA THR A 127 3.77 -3.61 -8.41
C THR A 127 2.62 -2.94 -9.16
N SER A 128 2.26 -3.41 -10.35
CA SER A 128 1.05 -3.00 -11.07
C SER A 128 -0.12 -3.94 -10.75
N PRO A 129 -1.37 -3.44 -10.66
CA PRO A 129 -2.53 -4.32 -10.59
C PRO A 129 -2.58 -5.23 -11.83
N ALA A 130 -2.95 -6.49 -11.64
CA ALA A 130 -3.02 -7.48 -12.71
C ALA A 130 -4.08 -7.06 -13.76
N ALA A 131 -3.62 -6.53 -14.90
CA ALA A 131 -4.43 -6.34 -16.08
C ALA A 131 -3.52 -6.43 -17.32
N CYS A 132 -3.09 -7.66 -17.63
CA CYS A 132 -2.72 -8.03 -18.99
C CYS A 132 -3.89 -8.88 -19.50
N ASP A 133 -4.59 -8.37 -20.52
CA ASP A 133 -5.64 -9.10 -21.22
C ASP A 133 -5.06 -10.26 -22.06
#